data_AF-A0A9D6H3D6-F1
#
_entry.id   AF-A0A9D6H3D6-F1
#
_cell.length_a   1.000
_cell.length_b   1.000
_cell.length_c   1.000
_cell.angle_alpha   90.00
_cell.angle_beta   90.00
_cell.angle_gamma   90.00
#
_symmetry.space_group_name_H-M   'P 1'
#
loop_
_entity.id
_entity.type
_entity.pdbx_description
1 polymer ?
#
loop_
_entity_poly.entity_id
_entity_poly.type
_entity_poly.pdbx_seq_one_letter_code
_entity_poly.pdbx_strand_id
1 'polypeptide(L)'
;MAPVCPHCGSDRIRSTSLHAYDGIRHMLWSKPLRCRKCHHRFFVFSPFKPLLLLTAVAAMVGVTAWLALDPHSGLSAPQAPEQLPHARAAQGDAEAQLQLGLRYAEGDGVIQNDREAAKWFELAAKQGLAEAQYHYGLMLLKGRGVVQDYHAAFNWIEKPAQRGYAKAQYSLGELYRYGTGTPVDKARAYLWFNLAAAQGVEAAAKARDSLVWQLKPEQITAMQEEARRMSPAAASSPVPTPAPTAPAATPATP
;
A
#
# COMPACT_ATOMS: atom_id res chain seq x y z
N MET A 1 -11.86 40.09 -53.10
CA MET A 1 -13.09 40.04 -53.91
C MET A 1 -14.28 39.87 -52.96
N ALA A 2 -15.32 40.70 -53.10
CA ALA A 2 -16.55 40.53 -52.33
C ALA A 2 -17.23 39.22 -52.76
N PRO A 3 -17.78 38.41 -51.84
CA PRO A 3 -18.50 37.21 -52.22
C PRO A 3 -19.73 37.61 -53.06
N VAL A 4 -20.07 36.81 -54.07
CA VAL A 4 -21.29 36.94 -54.89
C VAL A 4 -22.10 35.66 -54.74
N CYS A 5 -23.43 35.76 -54.72
CA CYS A 5 -24.28 34.59 -54.57
C CYS A 5 -24.19 33.69 -55.81
N PRO A 6 -23.78 32.41 -55.69
CA PRO A 6 -23.62 31.53 -56.84
C PRO A 6 -24.95 31.19 -57.53
N HIS A 7 -26.09 31.34 -56.83
CA HIS A 7 -27.41 31.00 -57.37
C HIS A 7 -28.05 32.15 -58.14
N CYS A 8 -27.81 33.41 -57.76
CA CYS A 8 -28.54 34.54 -58.35
C CYS A 8 -27.66 35.73 -58.77
N GLY A 9 -26.34 35.63 -58.60
CA GLY A 9 -25.40 36.67 -59.00
C GLY A 9 -25.44 37.96 -58.17
N SER A 10 -26.21 38.03 -57.09
CA SER A 10 -26.29 39.22 -56.24
C SER A 10 -25.13 39.31 -55.25
N ASP A 11 -24.62 40.52 -55.07
CA ASP A 11 -23.61 40.95 -54.10
C ASP A 11 -24.18 41.30 -52.71
N ARG A 12 -25.52 41.36 -52.57
CA ARG A 12 -26.21 41.67 -51.30
C ARG A 12 -26.17 40.45 -50.37
N ILE A 13 -25.06 40.27 -49.69
CA ILE A 13 -24.80 39.14 -48.78
C ILE A 13 -24.63 39.61 -47.34
N ARG A 14 -25.27 38.91 -46.40
CA ARG A 14 -25.11 39.14 -44.96
C ARG A 14 -24.43 37.92 -44.33
N SER A 15 -23.46 38.16 -43.45
CA SER A 15 -23.01 37.13 -42.52
C SER A 15 -24.17 36.84 -41.57
N THR A 16 -24.52 35.56 -41.41
CA THR A 16 -25.50 35.16 -40.41
C THR A 16 -24.78 34.92 -39.09
N SER A 17 -25.09 35.67 -38.04
CA SER A 17 -24.76 35.24 -36.67
C SER A 17 -25.78 34.18 -36.26
N LEU A 18 -25.34 32.96 -35.98
CA LEU A 18 -26.20 31.89 -35.48
C LEU A 18 -25.53 31.13 -34.34
N HIS A 19 -26.40 30.50 -33.54
CA HIS A 19 -26.24 30.05 -32.16
C HIS A 19 -25.05 29.14 -31.84
N ALA A 20 -24.69 29.13 -30.55
CA ALA A 20 -23.47 28.59 -29.94
C ALA A 20 -23.15 27.09 -30.16
N TYR A 21 -24.04 26.29 -30.77
CA TYR A 21 -23.85 24.85 -30.92
C TYR A 21 -23.15 24.39 -32.22
N ASP A 22 -22.82 25.32 -33.14
CA ASP A 22 -22.07 25.02 -34.39
C ASP A 22 -20.53 25.26 -34.27
N GLY A 23 -19.99 25.30 -33.05
CA GLY A 23 -18.67 25.88 -32.74
C GLY A 23 -17.45 25.21 -33.40
N ILE A 24 -17.43 23.88 -33.53
CA ILE A 24 -16.19 23.17 -33.91
C ILE A 24 -15.90 23.27 -35.42
N ARG A 25 -16.94 23.25 -36.28
CA ARG A 25 -16.77 23.35 -37.75
C ARG A 25 -16.39 24.77 -38.19
N HIS A 26 -16.76 25.77 -37.38
CA HIS A 26 -16.50 27.20 -37.60
C HIS A 26 -15.06 27.63 -37.31
N MET A 27 -14.40 26.94 -36.39
CA MET A 27 -13.04 27.29 -36.01
C MET A 27 -12.05 27.04 -37.14
N LEU A 28 -12.30 26.04 -37.99
CA LEU A 28 -11.25 25.57 -38.87
C LEU A 28 -11.50 25.80 -40.39
N TRP A 29 -12.73 25.78 -40.96
CA TRP A 29 -12.85 25.64 -42.45
C TRP A 29 -13.78 26.61 -43.21
N SER A 30 -14.95 27.07 -42.71
CA SER A 30 -15.85 27.90 -43.57
C SER A 30 -16.68 28.98 -42.85
N LYS A 31 -17.01 30.07 -43.58
CA LYS A 31 -17.93 31.14 -43.11
C LYS A 31 -19.29 30.99 -43.80
N PRO A 32 -20.41 30.84 -43.05
CA PRO A 32 -21.76 30.81 -43.61
C PRO A 32 -22.19 32.21 -44.05
N LEU A 33 -22.67 32.31 -45.28
CA LEU A 33 -23.22 33.51 -45.87
C LEU A 33 -24.65 33.27 -46.34
N ARG A 34 -25.50 34.29 -46.25
CA ARG A 34 -26.87 34.25 -46.79
C ARG A 34 -27.09 35.41 -47.74
N CYS A 35 -27.59 35.11 -48.94
CA CYS A 35 -28.00 36.13 -49.90
C CYS A 35 -29.34 36.75 -49.46
N ARG A 36 -29.46 38.09 -49.46
CA ARG A 36 -30.72 38.77 -49.13
C ARG A 36 -31.78 38.66 -50.21
N LYS A 37 -31.38 38.48 -51.48
CA LYS A 37 -32.31 38.52 -52.61
C LYS A 37 -33.06 37.20 -52.80
N CYS A 38 -32.38 36.08 -52.66
CA CYS A 38 -32.94 34.74 -52.88
C CYS A 38 -32.96 33.87 -51.61
N HIS A 39 -32.52 34.40 -50.46
CA HIS A 39 -32.35 33.66 -49.21
C HIS A 39 -31.42 32.43 -49.27
N HIS A 40 -30.76 32.18 -50.40
CA HIS A 40 -29.80 31.08 -50.59
C HIS A 40 -28.62 31.19 -49.62
N ARG A 41 -28.23 30.06 -49.04
CA ARG A 41 -27.22 29.95 -47.99
C ARG A 41 -26.04 29.16 -48.51
N PHE A 42 -24.84 29.74 -48.47
CA PHE A 42 -23.63 29.12 -49.01
C PHE A 42 -22.41 29.45 -48.16
N PHE A 43 -21.33 28.72 -48.38
CA PHE A 43 -20.12 28.80 -47.56
C PHE A 43 -18.92 29.20 -48.41
N VAL A 44 -18.06 30.06 -47.85
CA VAL A 44 -16.78 30.40 -48.48
C VAL A 44 -15.64 29.89 -47.61
N PHE A 45 -14.71 29.18 -48.24
CA PHE A 45 -13.52 28.63 -47.61
C PHE A 45 -12.46 29.72 -47.40
N SER A 46 -11.80 29.76 -46.24
CA SER A 46 -10.76 30.74 -45.94
C SER A 46 -9.44 30.02 -45.63
N PRO A 47 -8.46 30.04 -46.55
CA PRO A 47 -7.25 29.21 -46.44
C PRO A 47 -6.25 29.69 -45.38
N PHE A 48 -6.41 30.90 -44.83
CA PHE A 48 -5.45 31.49 -43.89
C PHE A 48 -5.54 30.97 -42.45
N LYS A 49 -6.69 30.46 -42.04
CA LYS A 49 -6.93 29.98 -40.66
C LYS A 49 -6.15 28.69 -40.29
N PRO A 50 -6.08 27.65 -41.14
CA PRO A 50 -5.29 26.46 -40.83
C PRO A 50 -3.78 26.75 -40.75
N LEU A 51 -3.28 27.70 -41.55
CA LEU A 51 -1.87 28.10 -41.51
C LEU A 51 -1.50 28.77 -40.19
N LEU A 52 -2.37 29.64 -39.65
CA LEU A 52 -2.18 30.29 -38.34
C LEU A 52 -2.19 29.32 -37.15
N LEU A 53 -2.94 28.22 -37.25
CA LEU A 53 -2.96 27.19 -36.20
C LEU A 53 -1.67 26.36 -36.22
N LEU A 54 -1.15 26.03 -37.41
CA LEU A 54 0.12 25.30 -37.52
C LEU A 54 1.30 26.10 -36.96
N THR A 55 1.35 27.41 -37.20
CA THR A 55 2.41 28.27 -36.64
C THR A 55 2.30 28.40 -35.12
N ALA A 56 1.08 28.48 -34.56
CA ALA A 56 0.87 28.52 -33.12
C ALA A 56 1.31 27.21 -32.42
N VAL A 57 0.97 26.05 -33.00
CA VAL A 57 1.41 24.74 -32.46
C VAL A 57 2.93 24.59 -32.54
N ALA A 58 3.55 24.98 -33.66
CA ALA A 58 5.00 24.93 -33.81
C ALA A 58 5.74 25.82 -32.78
N ALA A 59 5.22 27.02 -32.50
CA ALA A 59 5.77 27.90 -31.46
C ALA A 59 5.62 27.28 -30.06
N MET A 60 4.50 26.62 -29.78
CA MET A 60 4.25 25.99 -28.48
C MET A 60 5.18 24.79 -28.21
N VAL A 61 5.46 23.97 -29.24
CA VAL A 61 6.42 22.85 -29.15
C VAL A 61 7.88 23.36 -29.09
N GLY A 62 8.20 24.47 -29.77
CA GLY A 62 9.54 25.06 -29.72
C GLY A 62 9.90 25.62 -28.34
N VAL A 63 8.93 26.24 -27.64
CA VAL A 63 9.14 26.81 -26.29
C VAL A 63 9.30 25.72 -25.23
N THR A 64 8.56 24.60 -25.33
CA THR A 64 8.74 23.47 -24.39
C THR A 64 10.07 22.75 -24.61
N ALA A 65 10.57 22.67 -25.84
CA ALA A 65 11.89 22.11 -26.12
C ALA A 65 13.04 22.99 -25.61
N TRP A 66 12.89 24.32 -25.63
CA TRP A 66 13.90 25.25 -25.07
C TRP A 66 13.96 25.24 -23.54
N LEU A 67 12.82 25.13 -22.85
CA LEU A 67 12.77 25.00 -21.39
C LEU A 67 13.35 23.66 -20.86
N ALA A 68 13.44 22.63 -21.71
CA ALA A 68 14.04 21.35 -21.35
C ALA A 68 15.58 21.33 -21.47
N LEU A 69 16.20 22.41 -21.98
CA LEU A 69 17.64 22.53 -22.21
C LEU A 69 18.36 23.43 -21.20
N ASP A 70 17.77 23.71 -20.04
CA ASP A 70 18.44 24.44 -18.95
C ASP A 70 19.62 23.63 -18.36
N PRO A 71 20.88 24.12 -18.45
CA PRO A 71 22.07 23.42 -17.94
C PRO A 71 22.32 23.66 -16.44
N HIS A 72 21.31 24.12 -15.68
CA HIS A 72 21.43 24.48 -14.26
C HIS A 72 20.41 23.77 -13.35
N SER A 73 20.00 22.56 -13.71
CA SER A 73 19.46 21.63 -12.72
C SER A 73 20.63 21.07 -11.90
N GLY A 74 20.70 21.49 -10.64
CA GLY A 74 21.65 20.98 -9.66
C GLY A 74 21.64 19.45 -9.66
N LEU A 75 22.84 18.88 -9.68
CA LEU A 75 23.13 17.46 -9.60
C LEU A 75 22.55 16.89 -8.30
N SER A 76 21.27 16.51 -8.31
CA SER A 76 20.89 15.28 -7.63
C SER A 76 21.73 14.19 -8.27
N ALA A 77 22.63 13.59 -7.47
CA ALA A 77 23.51 12.53 -7.92
C ALA A 77 22.72 11.50 -8.76
N PRO A 78 23.30 10.96 -9.84
CA PRO A 78 22.66 9.90 -10.59
C PRO A 78 22.29 8.77 -9.61
N GLN A 79 20.99 8.49 -9.47
CA GLN A 79 20.58 7.29 -8.75
C GLN A 79 21.19 6.12 -9.51
N ALA A 80 22.08 5.38 -8.85
CA ALA A 80 22.75 4.22 -9.43
C ALA A 80 21.70 3.24 -9.99
N PRO A 81 21.88 2.72 -11.20
CA PRO A 81 20.82 2.03 -11.94
C PRO A 81 20.54 0.67 -11.32
N GLU A 82 19.32 0.44 -10.81
CA GLU A 82 18.69 -0.87 -10.44
C GLU A 82 19.47 -1.90 -9.59
N GLN A 83 20.74 -1.69 -9.26
CA GLN A 83 21.66 -2.59 -8.55
C GLN A 83 21.80 -2.25 -7.05
N LEU A 84 21.03 -1.27 -6.57
CA LEU A 84 21.11 -0.71 -5.21
C LEU A 84 20.83 -1.71 -4.06
N PRO A 85 19.85 -2.63 -4.13
CA PRO A 85 19.58 -3.55 -3.02
C PRO A 85 20.68 -4.61 -2.85
N HIS A 86 21.19 -5.16 -3.95
CA HIS A 86 22.18 -6.24 -3.93
C HIS A 86 23.52 -5.76 -3.37
N ALA A 87 23.99 -4.57 -3.78
CA ALA A 87 25.24 -4.01 -3.28
C ALA A 87 25.19 -3.71 -1.78
N ARG A 88 24.08 -3.11 -1.28
CA ARG A 88 23.89 -2.87 0.15
C ARG A 88 23.75 -4.16 0.95
N ALA A 89 22.97 -5.12 0.45
CA ALA A 89 22.80 -6.42 1.10
C ALA A 89 24.13 -7.17 1.23
N ALA A 90 24.97 -7.11 0.18
CA ALA A 90 26.32 -7.68 0.18
C ALA A 90 27.27 -6.99 1.18
N GLN A 91 27.04 -5.71 1.48
CA GLN A 91 27.79 -4.96 2.49
C GLN A 91 27.29 -5.18 3.92
N GLY A 92 26.25 -6.01 4.11
CA GLY A 92 25.75 -6.36 5.45
C GLY A 92 24.53 -5.57 5.90
N ASP A 93 23.97 -4.69 5.08
CA ASP A 93 22.80 -3.90 5.46
C ASP A 93 21.56 -4.79 5.69
N ALA A 94 21.11 -4.90 6.94
CA ALA A 94 20.03 -5.81 7.34
C ALA A 94 18.71 -5.55 6.61
N GLU A 95 18.37 -4.28 6.35
CA GLU A 95 17.14 -3.92 5.66
C GLU A 95 17.24 -4.29 4.18
N ALA A 96 18.37 -4.00 3.54
CA ALA A 96 18.59 -4.42 2.15
C ALA A 96 18.60 -5.95 2.00
N GLN A 97 19.14 -6.67 2.99
CA GLN A 97 19.08 -8.14 3.04
C GLN A 97 17.64 -8.64 3.18
N LEU A 98 16.82 -8.03 4.04
CA LEU A 98 15.39 -8.35 4.14
C LEU A 98 14.68 -8.14 2.79
N GLN A 99 14.85 -6.96 2.18
CA GLN A 99 14.23 -6.62 0.90
C GLN A 99 14.66 -7.59 -0.22
N LEU A 100 15.94 -7.97 -0.24
CA LEU A 100 16.43 -8.95 -1.20
C LEU A 100 15.85 -10.34 -0.95
N GLY A 101 15.71 -10.74 0.32
CA GLY A 101 15.03 -11.99 0.69
C GLY A 101 13.58 -12.02 0.23
N LEU A 102 12.84 -10.92 0.39
CA LEU A 102 11.44 -10.78 -0.08
C LEU A 102 11.36 -10.92 -1.60
N ARG A 103 12.24 -10.23 -2.34
CA ARG A 103 12.31 -10.35 -3.80
C ARG A 103 12.54 -11.77 -4.29
N TYR A 104 13.47 -12.50 -3.68
CA TYR A 104 13.67 -13.92 -4.01
C TYR A 104 12.47 -14.80 -3.59
N ALA A 105 11.78 -14.48 -2.50
CA ALA A 105 10.64 -15.26 -2.04
C ALA A 105 9.39 -15.09 -2.94
N GLU A 106 9.24 -13.92 -3.57
CA GLU A 106 8.10 -13.52 -4.39
C GLU A 106 8.38 -13.59 -5.90
N GLY A 107 9.66 -13.61 -6.29
CA GLY A 107 10.07 -13.49 -7.69
C GLY A 107 9.95 -12.06 -8.25
N ASP A 108 10.01 -11.04 -7.40
CA ASP A 108 9.96 -9.64 -7.81
C ASP A 108 11.33 -9.17 -8.34
N GLY A 109 11.42 -8.97 -9.66
CA GLY A 109 12.65 -8.55 -10.33
C GLY A 109 13.77 -9.60 -10.37
N VAL A 110 13.52 -10.81 -9.84
CA VAL A 110 14.43 -11.97 -9.85
C VAL A 110 13.64 -13.26 -10.03
N ILE A 111 14.29 -14.34 -10.49
CA ILE A 111 13.64 -15.66 -10.48
C ILE A 111 13.41 -16.07 -9.02
N GLN A 112 12.18 -16.46 -8.70
CA GLN A 112 11.83 -16.91 -7.36
C GLN A 112 12.76 -18.05 -6.91
N ASN A 113 13.35 -17.90 -5.74
CA ASN A 113 14.29 -18.87 -5.18
C ASN A 113 14.22 -18.86 -3.65
N ASP A 114 13.51 -19.85 -3.10
CA ASP A 114 13.31 -19.97 -1.65
C ASP A 114 14.64 -20.16 -0.88
N ARG A 115 15.65 -20.80 -1.48
CA ARG A 115 16.96 -21.01 -0.83
C ARG A 115 17.72 -19.70 -0.68
N GLU A 116 17.75 -18.87 -1.72
CA GLU A 116 18.34 -17.53 -1.63
C GLU A 116 17.54 -16.65 -0.67
N ALA A 117 16.20 -16.69 -0.75
CA ALA A 117 15.34 -15.96 0.18
C ALA A 117 15.66 -16.31 1.64
N ALA A 118 15.72 -17.61 1.98
CA ALA A 118 16.00 -18.06 3.33
C ALA A 118 17.40 -17.62 3.80
N LYS A 119 18.42 -17.69 2.93
CA LYS A 119 19.77 -17.22 3.22
C LYS A 119 19.79 -15.72 3.56
N TRP A 120 19.12 -14.89 2.77
CA TRP A 120 19.06 -13.44 3.02
C TRP A 120 18.26 -13.10 4.28
N PHE A 121 17.12 -13.78 4.51
CA PHE A 121 16.38 -13.63 5.76
C PHE A 121 17.22 -14.05 6.97
N GLU A 122 17.99 -15.14 6.90
CA GLU A 122 18.85 -15.58 7.99
C GLU A 122 19.90 -14.52 8.35
N LEU A 123 20.55 -13.94 7.34
CA LEU A 123 21.56 -12.89 7.54
C LEU A 123 20.95 -11.67 8.24
N ALA A 124 19.81 -11.17 7.77
CA ALA A 124 19.12 -10.05 8.39
C ALA A 124 18.56 -10.39 9.79
N ALA A 125 18.08 -11.62 9.98
CA ALA A 125 17.54 -12.11 11.24
C ALA A 125 18.61 -12.19 12.34
N LYS A 126 19.84 -12.59 11.99
CA LYS A 126 21.01 -12.60 12.89
C LYS A 126 21.39 -11.21 13.37
N GLN A 127 21.09 -10.17 12.59
CA GLN A 127 21.28 -8.77 12.98
C GLN A 127 20.16 -8.22 13.87
N GLY A 128 19.14 -9.03 14.17
CA GLY A 128 18.07 -8.65 15.09
C GLY A 128 16.88 -7.94 14.45
N LEU A 129 16.80 -7.84 13.12
CA LEU A 129 15.65 -7.25 12.43
C LEU A 129 14.41 -8.13 12.62
N ALA A 130 13.37 -7.57 13.26
CA ALA A 130 12.21 -8.35 13.71
C ALA A 130 11.44 -9.01 12.56
N GLU A 131 11.26 -8.30 11.45
CA GLU A 131 10.58 -8.82 10.27
C GLU A 131 11.40 -9.94 9.61
N ALA A 132 12.72 -9.81 9.52
CA ALA A 132 13.58 -10.88 9.01
C ALA A 132 13.56 -12.13 9.89
N GLN A 133 13.59 -11.97 11.22
CA GLN A 133 13.44 -13.10 12.16
C GLN A 133 12.12 -13.83 11.97
N TYR A 134 11.03 -13.08 11.79
CA TYR A 134 9.72 -13.64 11.49
C TYR A 134 9.72 -14.41 10.16
N HIS A 135 10.22 -13.81 9.08
CA HIS A 135 10.27 -14.48 7.77
C HIS A 135 11.15 -15.73 7.79
N TYR A 136 12.33 -15.68 8.40
CA TYR A 136 13.19 -16.86 8.53
C TYR A 136 12.52 -17.97 9.35
N GLY A 137 11.85 -17.61 10.46
CA GLY A 137 11.05 -18.55 11.23
C GLY A 137 9.93 -19.21 10.41
N LEU A 138 9.25 -18.46 9.53
CA LEU A 138 8.26 -19.03 8.60
C LEU A 138 8.88 -19.96 7.55
N MET A 139 10.10 -19.68 7.08
CA MET A 139 10.81 -20.57 6.15
C MET A 139 11.12 -21.92 6.81
N LEU A 140 11.61 -21.89 8.06
CA LEU A 140 11.84 -23.09 8.87
C LEU A 140 10.55 -23.84 9.18
N LEU A 141 9.45 -23.14 9.47
CA LEU A 141 8.14 -23.72 9.74
C LEU A 141 7.60 -24.48 8.52
N LYS A 142 7.84 -23.96 7.31
CA LYS A 142 7.32 -24.52 6.05
C LYS A 142 8.31 -25.43 5.32
N GLY A 143 9.58 -25.47 5.73
CA GLY A 143 10.65 -26.13 4.98
C GLY A 143 10.93 -25.48 3.62
N ARG A 144 10.70 -24.17 3.48
CA ARG A 144 10.91 -23.43 2.21
C ARG A 144 12.34 -22.93 2.13
N GLY A 145 13.14 -23.53 1.23
CA GLY A 145 14.54 -23.15 1.03
C GLY A 145 15.50 -23.58 2.14
N VAL A 146 14.98 -24.10 3.25
CA VAL A 146 15.69 -24.67 4.41
C VAL A 146 15.04 -25.97 4.84
N VAL A 147 15.76 -26.80 5.59
CA VAL A 147 15.18 -27.99 6.23
C VAL A 147 14.12 -27.53 7.23
N GLN A 148 12.96 -28.20 7.22
CA GLN A 148 11.88 -27.89 8.14
C GLN A 148 12.31 -28.22 9.58
N ASP A 149 12.14 -27.25 10.48
CA ASP A 149 12.45 -27.40 11.90
C ASP A 149 11.48 -26.56 12.72
N TYR A 150 10.52 -27.23 13.36
CA TYR A 150 9.48 -26.58 14.14
C TYR A 150 10.03 -25.92 15.41
N HIS A 151 11.02 -26.53 16.05
CA HIS A 151 11.58 -25.99 17.30
C HIS A 151 12.46 -24.76 17.00
N ALA A 152 13.26 -24.81 15.94
CA ALA A 152 13.99 -23.64 15.48
C ALA A 152 13.03 -22.52 15.01
N ALA A 153 11.97 -22.85 14.26
CA ALA A 153 10.96 -21.88 13.84
C ALA A 153 10.31 -21.17 15.04
N PHE A 154 9.93 -21.94 16.07
CA PHE A 154 9.38 -21.40 17.31
C PHE A 154 10.32 -20.36 17.94
N ASN A 155 11.60 -20.72 18.12
CA ASN A 155 12.59 -19.83 18.73
C ASN A 155 12.86 -18.56 17.89
N TRP A 156 12.80 -18.65 16.56
CA TRP A 156 12.97 -17.48 15.69
C TRP A 156 11.75 -16.56 15.68
N ILE A 157 10.53 -17.11 15.79
CA ILE A 157 9.29 -16.33 15.86
C ILE A 157 9.09 -15.72 17.25
N GLU A 158 9.56 -16.39 18.31
CA GLU A 158 9.41 -15.91 19.69
C GLU A 158 10.13 -14.58 19.93
N LYS A 159 11.37 -14.44 19.45
CA LYS A 159 12.20 -13.22 19.63
C LYS A 159 11.52 -11.94 19.16
N PRO A 160 10.99 -11.83 17.92
CA PRO A 160 10.28 -10.63 17.49
C PRO A 160 8.91 -10.49 18.17
N ALA A 161 8.24 -11.58 18.54
CA ALA A 161 6.96 -11.52 19.27
C ALA A 161 7.13 -10.88 20.66
N GLN A 162 8.17 -11.27 21.40
CA GLN A 162 8.54 -10.67 22.69
C GLN A 162 8.86 -9.17 22.58
N ARG A 163 9.36 -8.73 21.41
CA ARG A 163 9.65 -7.31 21.12
C ARG A 163 8.46 -6.55 20.54
N GLY A 164 7.27 -7.14 20.52
CA GLY A 164 6.05 -6.45 20.10
C GLY A 164 5.68 -6.63 18.63
N TYR A 165 6.41 -7.41 17.83
CA TYR A 165 6.08 -7.54 16.40
C TYR A 165 4.78 -8.32 16.20
N ALA A 166 3.70 -7.59 15.85
CA ALA A 166 2.33 -8.11 15.85
C ALA A 166 2.13 -9.39 15.01
N LYS A 167 2.74 -9.48 13.81
CA LYS A 167 2.65 -10.69 12.97
C LYS A 167 3.28 -11.90 13.68
N ALA A 168 4.43 -11.71 14.33
CA ALA A 168 5.08 -12.78 15.09
C ALA A 168 4.29 -13.15 16.35
N GLN A 169 3.68 -12.19 17.05
CA GLN A 169 2.81 -12.50 18.19
C GLN A 169 1.61 -13.36 17.76
N TYR A 170 0.96 -13.03 16.65
CA TYR A 170 -0.11 -13.88 16.10
C TYR A 170 0.40 -15.29 15.77
N SER A 171 1.51 -15.41 15.04
CA SER A 171 2.06 -16.73 14.70
C SER A 171 2.50 -17.52 15.93
N LEU A 172 3.09 -16.88 16.93
CA LEU A 172 3.45 -17.55 18.18
C LEU A 172 2.22 -18.08 18.91
N GLY A 173 1.11 -17.33 18.90
CA GLY A 173 -0.18 -17.80 19.40
C GLY A 173 -0.64 -19.07 18.69
N GLU A 174 -0.51 -19.14 17.35
CA GLU A 174 -0.81 -20.34 16.57
C GLU A 174 0.10 -21.52 16.92
N LEU A 175 1.40 -21.28 17.11
CA LEU A 175 2.35 -22.33 17.49
C LEU A 175 1.99 -22.95 18.85
N TYR A 176 1.64 -22.14 19.85
CA TYR A 176 1.16 -22.63 21.13
C TYR A 176 -0.21 -23.32 21.04
N ARG A 177 -1.12 -22.80 20.20
CA ARG A 177 -2.47 -23.37 20.04
C ARG A 177 -2.44 -24.78 19.47
N TYR A 178 -1.52 -25.04 18.54
CA TYR A 178 -1.39 -26.33 17.86
C TYR A 178 -0.25 -27.20 18.38
N GLY A 179 0.61 -26.68 19.24
CA GLY A 179 1.78 -27.41 19.74
C GLY A 179 2.85 -27.61 18.66
N THR A 180 3.05 -26.63 17.80
CA THR A 180 4.04 -26.70 16.71
C THR A 180 5.38 -26.17 17.21
N GLY A 181 6.33 -27.07 17.49
CA GLY A 181 7.64 -26.72 18.06
C GLY A 181 7.63 -26.46 19.56
N THR A 182 6.49 -26.66 20.21
CA THR A 182 6.23 -26.51 21.66
C THR A 182 5.11 -27.47 22.05
N PRO A 183 4.93 -27.88 23.32
CA PRO A 183 3.67 -28.47 23.77
C PRO A 183 2.48 -27.53 23.52
N VAL A 184 1.29 -28.10 23.38
CA VAL A 184 0.04 -27.33 23.28
C VAL A 184 -0.19 -26.54 24.57
N ASP A 185 -0.36 -25.23 24.45
CA ASP A 185 -0.72 -24.35 25.55
C ASP A 185 -1.70 -23.28 25.07
N LYS A 186 -3.00 -23.54 25.28
CA LYS A 186 -4.07 -22.62 24.86
C LYS A 186 -4.09 -21.33 25.68
N ALA A 187 -3.57 -21.33 26.91
CA ALA A 187 -3.50 -20.13 27.72
C ALA A 187 -2.43 -19.19 27.18
N ARG A 188 -1.23 -19.71 26.89
CA ARG A 188 -0.18 -18.94 26.20
C ARG A 188 -0.63 -18.50 24.81
N ALA A 189 -1.35 -19.33 24.06
CA ALA A 189 -1.95 -18.91 22.80
C ALA A 189 -2.87 -17.69 22.97
N TYR A 190 -3.77 -17.73 23.95
CA TYR A 190 -4.66 -16.61 24.28
C TYR A 190 -3.89 -15.32 24.60
N LEU A 191 -2.83 -15.40 25.41
CA LEU A 191 -1.93 -14.29 25.72
C LEU A 191 -1.40 -13.62 24.45
N TRP A 192 -0.79 -14.41 23.57
CA TRP A 192 -0.15 -13.89 22.35
C TRP A 192 -1.17 -13.33 21.35
N PHE A 193 -2.34 -13.96 21.22
CA PHE A 193 -3.42 -13.41 20.40
C PHE A 193 -3.96 -12.10 20.98
N ASN A 194 -4.05 -11.97 22.30
CA ASN A 194 -4.49 -10.73 22.93
C ASN A 194 -3.53 -9.57 22.64
N LEU A 195 -2.23 -9.81 22.70
CA LEU A 195 -1.20 -8.83 22.34
C LEU A 195 -1.27 -8.42 20.85
N ALA A 196 -1.40 -9.38 19.94
CA ALA A 196 -1.53 -9.09 18.52
C ALA A 196 -2.85 -8.36 18.18
N ALA A 197 -3.96 -8.74 18.83
CA ALA A 197 -5.25 -8.10 18.66
C ALA A 197 -5.25 -6.64 19.12
N ALA A 198 -4.55 -6.33 20.22
CA ALA A 198 -4.38 -4.96 20.70
C ALA A 198 -3.64 -4.05 19.69
N GLN A 199 -2.90 -4.65 18.75
CA GLN A 199 -2.22 -3.97 17.65
C GLN A 199 -3.02 -3.97 16.33
N GLY A 200 -4.30 -4.37 16.37
CA GLY A 200 -5.19 -4.34 15.20
C GLY A 200 -5.17 -5.60 14.33
N VAL A 201 -4.54 -6.70 14.77
CA VAL A 201 -4.59 -7.97 14.03
C VAL A 201 -5.96 -8.63 14.25
N GLU A 202 -6.90 -8.42 13.33
CA GLU A 202 -8.27 -8.94 13.43
C GLU A 202 -8.33 -10.47 13.55
N ALA A 203 -7.47 -11.18 12.81
CA ALA A 203 -7.37 -12.64 12.90
C ALA A 203 -6.99 -13.09 14.32
N ALA A 204 -6.16 -12.32 15.02
CA ALA A 204 -5.79 -12.59 16.40
C ALA A 204 -6.97 -12.38 17.35
N ALA A 205 -7.78 -11.33 17.16
CA ALA A 205 -8.99 -11.12 17.97
C ALA A 205 -9.95 -12.31 17.83
N LYS A 206 -10.21 -12.78 16.60
CA LYS A 206 -11.06 -13.95 16.34
C LYS A 206 -10.48 -15.22 16.99
N ALA A 207 -9.17 -15.45 16.84
CA ALA A 207 -8.50 -16.60 17.43
C ALA A 207 -8.56 -16.57 18.97
N ARG A 208 -8.28 -15.42 19.59
CA ARG A 208 -8.42 -15.20 21.04
C ARG A 208 -9.83 -15.54 21.52
N ASP A 209 -10.84 -14.99 20.86
CA ASP A 209 -12.24 -15.13 21.29
C ASP A 209 -12.71 -16.60 21.16
N SER A 210 -12.21 -17.33 20.16
CA SER A 210 -12.50 -18.77 20.00
C SER A 210 -11.96 -19.66 21.13
N LEU A 211 -10.97 -19.18 21.88
CA LEU A 211 -10.35 -19.92 23.00
C LEU A 211 -11.07 -19.67 24.33
N VAL A 212 -11.94 -18.68 24.44
CA VAL A 212 -12.62 -18.32 25.70
C VAL A 212 -13.41 -19.50 26.27
N TRP A 213 -14.08 -20.28 25.41
CA TRP A 213 -14.84 -21.46 25.81
C TRP A 213 -13.99 -22.68 26.19
N GLN A 214 -12.67 -22.60 25.97
CA GLN A 214 -11.73 -23.71 26.19
C GLN A 214 -10.83 -23.47 27.40
N LEU A 215 -10.93 -22.30 28.03
CA LEU A 215 -10.08 -21.87 29.13
C LEU A 215 -10.91 -21.59 30.37
N LYS A 216 -10.31 -21.79 31.54
CA LYS A 216 -10.95 -21.39 32.80
C LYS A 216 -10.88 -19.86 32.96
N PRO A 217 -11.85 -19.22 33.63
CA PRO A 217 -11.83 -17.77 33.87
C PRO A 217 -10.53 -17.29 34.51
N GLU A 218 -9.96 -18.06 35.44
CA GLU A 218 -8.71 -17.70 36.12
C GLU A 218 -7.53 -17.66 35.16
N GLN A 219 -7.48 -18.58 34.19
CA GLN A 219 -6.45 -18.60 33.16
C GLN A 219 -6.57 -17.40 32.23
N ILE A 220 -7.79 -17.05 31.83
CA ILE A 220 -8.05 -15.87 30.99
C ILE A 220 -7.58 -14.61 31.71
N THR A 221 -7.99 -14.41 32.96
CA THR A 221 -7.58 -13.25 33.76
C THR A 221 -6.07 -13.18 33.93
N ALA A 222 -5.40 -14.30 34.21
CA ALA A 222 -3.94 -14.35 34.33
C ALA A 222 -3.25 -13.92 33.03
N MET A 223 -3.71 -14.43 31.87
CA MET A 223 -3.11 -14.10 30.57
C MET A 223 -3.41 -12.67 30.13
N GLN A 224 -4.57 -12.10 30.48
CA GLN A 224 -4.86 -10.68 30.24
C GLN A 224 -3.97 -9.76 31.08
N GLU A 225 -3.71 -10.11 32.33
CA GLU A 225 -2.79 -9.38 33.21
C GLU A 225 -1.34 -9.48 32.71
N GLU A 226 -0.90 -10.66 32.27
CA GLU A 226 0.40 -10.82 31.64
C GLU A 226 0.52 -10.00 30.35
N ALA A 227 -0.49 -10.03 29.46
CA ALA A 227 -0.53 -9.19 28.26
C ALA A 227 -0.42 -7.69 28.59
N ARG A 228 -1.09 -7.25 29.66
CA ARG A 228 -1.04 -5.87 30.13
C ARG A 228 0.39 -5.49 30.54
N ARG A 229 1.08 -6.35 31.30
CA ARG A 229 2.48 -6.12 31.72
C ARG A 229 3.45 -6.08 30.55
N MET A 230 3.20 -6.89 29.52
CA MET A 230 4.03 -6.93 28.31
C MET A 230 3.78 -5.76 27.36
N SER A 231 2.64 -5.07 27.48
CA SER A 231 2.28 -3.95 26.63
C SER A 231 2.84 -2.63 27.20
N PRO A 232 3.57 -1.82 26.41
CA PRO A 232 4.20 -0.58 26.90
C PRO A 232 3.20 0.50 27.39
N ALA A 233 1.91 0.36 27.10
CA ALA A 233 0.85 1.28 27.54
C ALA A 233 0.45 1.16 29.02
N ALA A 234 0.79 0.05 29.71
CA ALA A 234 0.36 -0.17 31.10
C ALA A 234 1.18 0.60 32.14
N ALA A 235 2.33 1.17 31.77
CA ALA A 235 3.14 1.99 32.67
C ALA A 235 2.48 3.34 33.03
N SER A 236 1.37 3.71 32.38
CA SER A 236 0.74 5.04 32.51
C SER A 236 -0.71 5.04 32.99
N SER A 237 -1.32 3.89 33.33
CA SER A 237 -2.71 3.84 33.79
C SER A 237 -2.81 3.25 35.20
N PRO A 238 -3.44 3.94 36.17
CA PRO A 238 -3.64 3.41 37.50
C PRO A 238 -4.53 2.16 37.43
N VAL A 239 -4.09 1.09 38.10
CA VAL A 239 -4.87 -0.13 38.29
C VAL A 239 -6.20 0.27 38.96
N PRO A 240 -7.37 -0.04 38.38
CA PRO A 240 -8.62 0.12 39.09
C PRO A 240 -8.61 -0.87 40.26
N THR A 241 -8.53 -0.32 41.48
CA THR A 241 -8.67 -1.08 42.71
C THR A 241 -9.98 -1.86 42.63
N PRO A 242 -9.99 -3.18 42.87
CA PRO A 242 -11.24 -3.92 42.94
C PRO A 242 -12.13 -3.26 43.99
N ALA A 243 -13.33 -2.85 43.59
CA ALA A 243 -14.32 -2.28 44.50
C ALA A 243 -14.55 -3.28 45.64
N PRO A 244 -14.64 -2.80 46.91
CA PRO A 244 -14.90 -3.69 48.03
C PRO A 244 -16.20 -4.44 47.77
N THR A 245 -16.13 -5.76 47.76
CA THR A 245 -17.28 -6.65 47.66
C THR A 245 -18.23 -6.31 48.81
N ALA A 246 -19.40 -5.79 48.47
CA ALA A 246 -20.46 -5.52 49.43
C ALA A 246 -20.81 -6.82 50.19
N PRO A 247 -20.93 -6.80 51.53
CA PRO A 247 -21.27 -7.99 52.28
C PRO A 247 -22.68 -8.47 51.88
N ALA A 248 -22.80 -9.78 51.69
CA ALA A 248 -24.05 -10.45 51.35
C ALA A 248 -25.15 -10.09 52.36
N ALA A 249 -26.25 -9.52 51.87
CA ALA A 249 -27.45 -9.31 52.67
C ALA A 249 -28.03 -10.68 53.07
N THR A 250 -28.08 -10.93 54.37
CA THR A 250 -28.76 -12.09 54.96
C THR A 250 -30.26 -12.03 54.66
N PRO A 251 -30.90 -13.14 54.26
CA PRO A 251 -32.34 -13.18 54.01
C PRO A 251 -33.11 -13.12 55.34
N ALA A 252 -34.00 -12.15 55.47
CA ALA A 252 -35.01 -12.14 56.53
C ALA A 252 -35.97 -13.32 56.31
N THR A 253 -36.12 -14.16 57.32
CA THR A 253 -37.02 -15.32 57.37
C THR A 253 -38.46 -14.83 57.61
N PRO A 254 -39.49 -15.47 57.01
CA PRO A 254 -40.86 -14.96 56.92
C PRO A 254 -41.64 -14.88 58.24
#